data_AF-A0AAD6P7N5-F1
#
_entry.id   AF-A0AAD6P7N5-F1
#
_cell.length_a   1.000
_cell.length_b   1.000
_cell.length_c   1.000
_cell.angle_alpha   90.00
_cell.angle_beta   90.00
_cell.angle_gamma   90.00
#
_symmetry.space_group_name_H-M   'P 1'
#
loop_
_entity.id
_entity.type
_entity.pdbx_description
1 polymer ?
#
loop_
_entity_poly.entity_id
_entity_poly.type
_entity_poly.pdbx_seq_one_letter_code
_entity_poly.pdbx_strand_id
1 'polypeptide(L)'
;MARGRNAINFNAIDPTGRVWEFKLCTRNHGRYKKPVIRGDWLGYVDEKGLTVDDFIILTMVEDAENGVSYNIRVEPNLELAL
;
A
#
# COMPACT_ATOMS: atom_id res chain seq x y z
N MET A 1 26.18 9.08 12.89
CA MET A 1 25.00 8.23 12.64
C MET A 1 24.28 8.79 11.42
N ALA A 2 24.32 8.10 10.28
CA ALA A 2 23.55 8.53 9.11
C ALA A 2 22.05 8.48 9.46
N ARG A 3 21.35 9.60 9.33
CA ARG A 3 19.89 9.66 9.48
C ARG A 3 19.28 8.94 8.28
N GLY A 4 19.13 7.62 8.39
CA GLY A 4 18.44 6.81 7.38
C GLY A 4 17.01 7.32 7.20
N ARG A 5 16.51 7.29 5.96
CA ARG A 5 15.12 7.64 5.65
C ARG A 5 14.23 6.56 6.28
N ASN A 6 13.60 6.85 7.42
CA ASN A 6 12.74 5.89 8.13
C ASN A 6 11.33 5.78 7.54
N ALA A 7 11.06 6.53 6.47
CA ALA A 7 9.78 6.56 5.77
C ALA A 7 9.97 6.94 4.30
N ILE A 8 9.10 6.38 3.45
CA ILE A 8 8.91 6.77 2.06
C ILE A 8 7.42 7.05 1.84
N ASN A 9 7.12 8.09 1.07
CA ASN A 9 5.78 8.31 0.53
C ASN A 9 5.74 7.73 -0.88
N PHE A 10 4.63 7.11 -1.27
CA PHE A 10 4.43 6.60 -2.61
C PHE A 10 2.94 6.68 -2.97
N ASN A 11 2.67 6.98 -4.24
CA ASN A 11 1.32 7.06 -4.75
C ASN A 11 0.99 5.76 -5.48
N ALA A 12 -0.16 5.17 -5.15
CA ALA A 12 -0.65 3.96 -5.83
C ALA A 12 -1.97 4.24 -6.54
N ILE A 13 -2.07 3.78 -7.79
CA ILE A 13 -3.27 3.92 -8.61
C ILE A 13 -4.12 2.66 -8.47
N ASP A 14 -5.42 2.82 -8.21
CA ASP A 14 -6.36 1.70 -8.16
C ASP A 14 -6.99 1.41 -9.53
N PRO A 15 -7.74 0.30 -9.72
CA PRO A 15 -8.35 -0.03 -11.00
C PRO A 15 -9.37 0.99 -11.52
N THR A 16 -9.86 1.91 -10.67
CA THR A 16 -10.74 3.01 -11.06
C THR A 16 -9.98 4.25 -11.54
N GLY A 17 -8.64 4.21 -11.49
CA GLY A 17 -7.77 5.33 -11.80
C GLY A 17 -7.59 6.31 -10.64
N ARG A 18 -8.13 6.01 -9.45
CA ARG A 18 -7.96 6.87 -8.28
C ARG A 18 -6.56 6.71 -7.72
N VAL A 19 -5.95 7.85 -7.37
CA VAL A 19 -4.63 7.92 -6.72
C VAL A 19 -4.81 7.91 -5.20
N TRP A 20 -4.04 7.05 -4.53
CA TRP A 20 -3.98 6.92 -3.09
C TRP A 20 -2.57 7.29 -2.60
N GLU A 21 -2.49 8.22 -1.64
CA GLU A 21 -1.21 8.72 -1.10
C GLU A 21 -0.81 7.93 0.15
N PHE A 22 0.05 6.93 -0.04
CA PHE A 22 0.52 6.06 1.03
C PHE A 22 1.88 6.47 1.57
N LYS A 23 2.13 6.05 2.81
CA LYS A 23 3.41 6.19 3.49
C LYS A 23 3.85 4.87 4.08
N LEU A 24 4.94 4.30 3.57
CA LEU A 24 5.60 3.16 4.19
C LEU A 24 6.64 3.67 5.18
N CYS A 25 6.51 3.34 6.45
CA CYS A 25 7.46 3.76 7.48
C CYS A 25 7.75 2.65 8.49
N THR A 26 8.93 2.72 9.11
CA THR A 26 9.25 1.83 10.23
C THR A 26 8.71 2.43 11.52
N ARG A 27 7.96 1.64 12.30
CA ARG A 27 7.46 2.10 13.59
C ARG A 27 8.61 2.31 14.57
N ASN A 28 8.67 3.50 15.17
CA ASN A 28 9.73 3.90 16.11
C ASN A 28 9.42 3.58 17.58
N HIS A 29 8.22 3.07 17.87
CA HIS A 29 7.77 2.73 19.22
C HIS A 29 7.35 1.25 19.33
N GLY A 30 7.49 0.68 20.53
CA GLY A 30 7.20 -0.71 20.84
C GLY A 30 8.43 -1.63 20.74
N ARG A 31 8.24 -2.90 21.13
CA ARG A 31 9.32 -3.91 21.22
C ARG A 31 10.01 -4.19 19.88
N TYR A 32 9.29 -4.04 18.76
CA TYR A 32 9.78 -4.39 17.43
C TYR A 32 9.59 -3.25 16.42
N LYS A 33 10.66 -2.97 15.66
CA LYS A 33 10.67 -2.09 14.49
C LYS A 33 10.01 -2.83 13.32
N LYS A 34 8.70 -2.63 13.15
CA LYS A 34 7.94 -3.22 12.04
C LYS A 34 7.61 -2.15 10.99
N PRO A 35 7.65 -2.49 9.68
CA PRO A 35 7.12 -1.62 8.65
C PRO A 35 5.59 -1.50 8.81
N VAL A 36 5.06 -0.33 8.51
CA VAL A 36 3.61 -0.05 8.49
C VAL A 36 3.29 0.88 7.32
N ILE A 37 2.14 0.63 6.68
CA ILE A 37 1.54 1.56 5.72
C ILE A 37 0.65 2.54 6.50
N ARG A 38 0.79 3.83 6.19
CA ARG A 38 0.02 4.97 6.71
C ARG A 38 -0.40 5.87 5.53
N GLY A 39 -0.90 7.07 5.83
CA GLY A 39 -1.47 7.97 4.83
C GLY A 39 -2.91 7.57 4.61
N ASP A 40 -3.31 7.42 3.36
CA ASP A 40 -4.70 7.09 3.00
C ASP A 40 -5.11 5.65 3.30
N TRP A 41 -4.27 4.86 3.99
CA TRP A 41 -4.53 3.44 4.26
C TRP A 41 -5.91 3.16 4.85
N LEU A 42 -6.30 3.92 5.89
CA LEU A 42 -7.62 3.75 6.51
C LEU A 42 -8.75 4.11 5.53
N GLY A 43 -8.60 5.20 4.77
CA GLY A 43 -9.58 5.59 3.76
C GLY A 43 -9.71 4.56 2.62
N TYR A 44 -8.61 3.92 2.22
CA TYR A 44 -8.63 2.84 1.25
C TYR A 44 -9.39 1.62 1.77
N VAL A 45 -9.10 1.21 3.01
CA VAL A 45 -9.79 0.10 3.69
C VAL A 45 -11.29 0.35 3.78
N ASP A 46 -11.68 1.55 4.24
CA ASP A 46 -13.08 1.92 4.41
C ASP A 46 -13.81 1.97 3.06
N GLU A 47 -13.20 2.58 2.04
CA GLU A 47 -13.83 2.73 0.73
C GLU A 47 -13.94 1.42 -0.05
N LYS A 48 -12.95 0.55 0.04
CA LYS A 48 -12.97 -0.76 -0.63
C LYS A 48 -13.70 -1.82 0.20
N GLY A 49 -14.18 -1.49 1.40
CA GLY A 49 -14.90 -2.40 2.28
C GLY A 49 -14.05 -3.58 2.74
N LEU A 50 -12.74 -3.37 2.93
CA LEU A 50 -11.82 -4.44 3.28
C LEU A 50 -12.05 -4.96 4.69
N THR A 51 -12.02 -6.28 4.81
CA THR A 51 -12.16 -7.01 6.05
C THR A 51 -10.92 -7.85 6.32
N VAL A 52 -10.88 -8.50 7.49
CA VAL A 52 -9.81 -9.45 7.80
C VAL A 52 -9.87 -10.61 6.78
N ASP A 53 -8.70 -11.07 6.36
CA ASP A 53 -8.50 -12.12 5.35
C ASP A 53 -8.71 -11.71 3.88
N ASP A 54 -9.05 -10.45 3.60
CA ASP A 54 -8.96 -9.91 2.25
C ASP A 54 -7.50 -9.72 1.81
N PHE A 55 -7.25 -9.97 0.53
CA PHE A 55 -5.92 -9.82 -0.07
C PHE A 55 -5.82 -8.51 -0.84
N ILE A 56 -4.70 -7.81 -0.64
CA ILE A 56 -4.33 -6.67 -1.46
C ILE A 56 -3.04 -6.98 -2.22
N ILE A 57 -3.00 -6.54 -3.47
CA ILE A 57 -1.82 -6.63 -4.32
C ILE A 57 -1.33 -5.22 -4.61
N LEU A 58 -0.11 -4.94 -4.14
CA LEU A 58 0.66 -3.74 -4.47
C LEU A 58 1.73 -4.13 -5.50
N THR A 59 1.67 -3.52 -6.67
CA THR A 59 2.63 -3.78 -7.76
C THR A 59 3.41 -2.52 -8.07
N MET A 60 4.73 -2.64 -8.16
CA MET A 60 5.61 -1.62 -8.72
C MET A 60 5.81 -1.92 -10.21
N VAL A 61 5.67 -0.90 -11.05
CA VAL A 61 5.92 -0.97 -12.49
C VAL A 61 7.01 0.04 -12.82
N GLU A 62 8.08 -0.43 -13.46
CA GLU A 62 9.15 0.41 -13.99
C GLU A 62 8.99 0.53 -15.50
N ASP A 63 8.85 1.76 -15.97
CA ASP A 63 8.76 2.10 -17.38
C ASP A 63 9.95 3.00 -17.78
N ALA A 64 10.51 2.76 -18.96
CA ALA A 64 11.71 3.48 -19.40
C ALA A 64 11.46 4.97 -19.66
N GLU A 65 10.23 5.34 -20.04
CA GLU A 65 9.85 6.73 -20.33
C GLU A 65 9.26 7.43 -19.10
N ASN A 66 8.44 6.71 -18.33
CA ASN A 66 7.62 7.27 -17.24
C ASN A 66 8.18 7.01 -15.83
N GLY A 67 9.25 6.20 -15.71
CA GLY A 67 9.87 5.86 -14.44
C GLY A 67 9.06 4.86 -13.62
N VAL A 68 9.15 4.98 -12.29
CA VAL A 68 8.49 4.06 -11.34
C VAL A 68 7.06 4.53 -11.07
N SER A 69 6.10 3.62 -11.19
CA SER A 69 4.72 3.79 -10.74
C SER A 69 4.27 2.63 -9.85
N TYR A 70 3.25 2.86 -9.04
CA TYR A 70 2.66 1.82 -8.19
C TYR A 70 1.17 1.68 -8.48
N ASN A 71 0.70 0.44 -8.43
CA ASN A 71 -0.72 0.10 -8.53
C ASN A 71 -1.14 -0.66 -7.27
N ILE A 72 -2.38 -0.47 -6.84
CA ILE A 72 -3.00 -1.21 -5.74
C ILE A 72 -4.32 -1.80 -6.19
N ARG A 73 -4.57 -3.07 -5.87
CA ARG A 73 -5.89 -3.68 -6.08
C ARG A 73 -6.25 -4.63 -4.96
N VAL A 74 -7.54 -4.83 -4.78
CA VAL A 74 -8.08 -5.93 -3.98
C VAL A 74 -8.11 -7.16 -4.86
N GLU A 75 -7.61 -8.27 -4.35
CA GLU A 75 -7.77 -9.57 -4.99
C GLU A 75 -9.00 -10.26 -4.36
N PRO A 76 -10.04 -10.57 -5.15
CA PRO A 76 -11.19 -11.28 -4.62
C PRO A 76 -10.73 -12.64 -4.07
N ASN A 77 -11.16 -12.99 -2.86
CA ASN A 77 -10.92 -14.32 -2.34
C ASN A 77 -11.68 -15.35 -3.20
N LEU A 78 -10.95 -16.03 -4.09
CA LEU A 78 -11.48 -17.05 -4.99
C LEU A 78 -11.91 -18.34 -4.26
N GLU A 79 -11.59 -18.51 -2.97
CA GLU A 79 -11.93 -19.72 -2.21
C GLU A 79 -13.40 -19.78 -1.75
N LEU A 80 -14.17 -18.70 -1.85
CA LEU A 80 -15.59 -18.66 -1.45
C LEU A 80 -16.56 -18.59 -2.64
N ALA A 81 -16.08 -18.74 -3.88
CA ALA A 81 -16.90 -18.64 -5.09
C ALA A 81 -17.39 -20.01 -5.63
N LEU A 82 -17.64 -20.99 -4.76
CA LEU A 82 -18.19 -22.32 -5.10
C LEU A 82 -19.61 -22.50 -4.55
#